data_AF-A0A956TZ81-F1
#
_entry.id   AF-A0A956TZ81-F1
#
_cell.length_a   1.000
_cell.length_b   1.000
_cell.length_c   1.000
_cell.angle_alpha   90.00
_cell.angle_beta   90.00
_cell.angle_gamma   90.00
#
_symmetry.space_group_name_H-M   'P 1'
#
loop_
_entity.id
_entity.type
_entity.pdbx_description
1 polymer ?
#
loop_
_entity_poly.entity_id
_entity_poly.type
_entity_poly.pdbx_seq_one_letter_code
_entity_poly.pdbx_strand_id
1 'polypeptide(L)'
;LMNWHFWIGLLGILLYYISMWASGITQGLMWMAIGENGQLVYPDFVETVMRIVPLYYVRFLGGALYLTGFLLLIYNVVKTVKTAPKTDKAAAAAMVNTMDPSEMGKGHRKLEAMSAIFTVLMFIAIAVGSVIEIIPTLSMYKYLPAAEKTEPYTPLELAGRDIYVREGCYTCHSQMIRKLPFDVLRYGDSSTLGESMYDRPFQWGSKRTGPDLARVGSKYPDMWHLRHMIDPRAITPKSIMPAYPWLASSKLDYTILRKKFSVMRMLGVPYTDDEVANADINAEKQAALIYEGLLEQDDSLKSIKDTEMIALIAYLQSLGQKSPEGVASSNK
;
A
#
# COMPACT_ATOMS: atom_id res chain seq x y z
N LEU A 1 -17.44 33.53 -17.53
CA LEU A 1 -16.62 32.28 -17.55
C LEU A 1 -15.84 32.09 -16.25
N MET A 2 -15.36 33.15 -15.59
CA MET A 2 -14.74 33.10 -14.26
C MET A 2 -15.66 32.52 -13.18
N ASN A 3 -16.88 33.06 -13.04
CA ASN A 3 -17.86 32.55 -12.08
C ASN A 3 -18.18 31.05 -12.30
N TRP A 4 -18.25 30.63 -13.55
CA TRP A 4 -18.54 29.24 -13.92
C TRP A 4 -17.43 28.27 -13.52
N HIS A 5 -16.15 28.58 -13.77
CA HIS A 5 -15.08 27.68 -13.29
C HIS A 5 -15.09 27.54 -11.78
N PHE A 6 -15.45 28.62 -11.06
CA PHE A 6 -15.40 28.66 -9.61
C PHE A 6 -16.47 27.74 -9.03
N TRP A 7 -17.73 27.92 -9.43
CA TRP A 7 -18.83 27.11 -8.90
C TRP A 7 -18.75 25.65 -9.32
N ILE A 8 -18.32 25.37 -10.56
CA ILE A 8 -18.13 23.99 -11.04
C ILE A 8 -16.99 23.31 -10.26
N GLY A 9 -15.86 24.00 -10.09
CA GLY A 9 -14.73 23.51 -9.31
C GLY A 9 -15.09 23.29 -7.84
N LEU A 10 -15.73 24.27 -7.21
CA LEU A 10 -16.16 24.21 -5.82
C LEU A 10 -17.16 23.07 -5.58
N LEU A 11 -18.18 22.95 -6.42
CA LEU A 11 -19.14 21.85 -6.31
C LEU A 11 -18.46 20.50 -6.51
N GLY A 12 -17.59 20.38 -7.51
CA GLY A 12 -16.85 19.16 -7.79
C GLY A 12 -15.99 18.71 -6.61
N ILE A 13 -15.21 19.62 -6.02
CA ILE A 13 -14.34 19.31 -4.89
C ILE A 13 -15.16 18.99 -3.62
N LEU A 14 -16.28 19.68 -3.37
CA LEU A 14 -17.16 19.39 -2.24
C LEU A 14 -17.76 17.98 -2.35
N LEU A 15 -18.30 17.61 -3.52
CA LEU A 15 -18.82 16.26 -3.77
C LEU A 15 -17.73 15.20 -3.59
N TYR A 16 -16.51 15.48 -4.08
CA TYR A 16 -15.38 14.60 -3.93
C TYR A 16 -15.03 14.37 -2.44
N TYR A 17 -14.87 15.43 -1.65
CA TYR A 17 -14.56 15.31 -0.22
C TYR A 17 -15.66 14.61 0.57
N ILE A 18 -16.92 14.99 0.36
CA ILE A 18 -18.06 14.38 1.07
C ILE A 18 -18.11 12.88 0.78
N SER A 19 -17.89 12.47 -0.48
CA SER A 19 -17.85 11.04 -0.85
C SER A 19 -16.72 10.29 -0.13
N MET A 20 -15.54 10.91 0.05
CA MET A 20 -14.41 10.29 0.74
C MET A 20 -14.70 10.13 2.24
N TRP A 21 -15.15 11.19 2.90
CA TRP A 21 -15.50 11.17 4.31
C TRP A 21 -16.61 10.16 4.62
N ALA A 22 -17.70 10.21 3.85
CA ALA A 22 -18.81 9.27 4.00
C ALA A 22 -18.35 7.82 3.81
N SER A 23 -17.49 7.56 2.81
CA SER A 23 -16.98 6.20 2.58
C SER A 23 -16.09 5.70 3.72
N GLY A 24 -15.18 6.55 4.22
CA GLY A 24 -14.27 6.19 5.30
C GLY A 24 -14.99 5.94 6.62
N ILE A 25 -15.94 6.80 6.99
CA ILE A 25 -16.76 6.64 8.19
C ILE A 25 -17.61 5.37 8.07
N THR A 26 -18.32 5.18 6.95
CA THR A 26 -19.21 4.02 6.76
C THR A 26 -18.42 2.72 6.86
N GLN A 27 -17.32 2.60 6.11
CA GLN A 27 -16.52 1.38 6.12
C GLN A 27 -15.82 1.15 7.46
N GLY A 28 -15.31 2.22 8.10
CA GLY A 28 -14.70 2.13 9.42
C GLY A 28 -15.67 1.66 10.50
N LEU A 29 -16.90 2.17 10.51
CA LEU A 29 -17.95 1.71 11.42
C LEU A 29 -18.30 0.23 11.19
N MET A 30 -18.36 -0.22 9.92
CA MET A 30 -18.58 -1.62 9.61
C MET A 30 -17.42 -2.52 10.07
N TRP A 31 -16.18 -2.06 9.98
CA TRP A 31 -15.04 -2.82 10.49
C TRP A 31 -15.08 -3.01 12.00
N MET A 32 -15.52 -1.97 12.73
CA MET A 32 -15.62 -1.97 14.19
C MET A 32 -16.88 -2.65 14.73
N ALA A 33 -17.82 -3.03 13.87
CA ALA A 33 -19.09 -3.61 14.28
C ALA A 33 -18.89 -5.04 14.83
N ILE A 34 -18.92 -5.15 16.16
CA ILE A 34 -18.88 -6.41 16.91
C ILE A 34 -20.27 -6.62 17.55
N GLY A 35 -20.87 -7.78 17.32
CA GLY A 35 -22.16 -8.17 17.89
C GLY A 35 -22.06 -8.51 19.38
N GLU A 36 -23.21 -8.67 20.04
CA GLU A 36 -23.29 -9.04 21.45
C GLU A 36 -22.62 -10.39 21.77
N ASN A 37 -22.49 -11.26 20.76
CA ASN A 37 -21.80 -12.55 20.83
C ASN A 37 -20.27 -12.43 20.70
N GLY A 38 -19.71 -11.23 20.59
CA GLY A 38 -18.27 -11.00 20.43
C GLY A 38 -17.72 -11.28 19.02
N GLN A 39 -18.59 -11.56 18.04
CA GLN A 39 -18.19 -11.81 16.66
C GLN A 39 -18.39 -10.57 15.78
N LEU A 40 -17.70 -10.53 14.63
CA LEU A 40 -17.86 -9.47 13.65
C LEU A 40 -19.25 -9.54 13.00
N VAL A 41 -19.96 -8.42 12.95
CA VAL A 41 -21.25 -8.31 12.24
C VAL A 41 -21.07 -8.50 10.74
N TYR A 42 -19.96 -7.97 10.19
CA TYR A 42 -19.62 -8.05 8.78
C TYR A 42 -18.30 -8.83 8.60
N PRO A 43 -18.29 -10.17 8.70
CA PRO A 43 -17.07 -10.96 8.62
C PRO A 43 -16.43 -10.90 7.21
N ASP A 44 -17.25 -10.86 6.17
CA ASP A 44 -16.78 -10.78 4.78
C ASP A 44 -16.36 -9.36 4.43
N PHE A 45 -15.07 -9.20 4.11
CA PHE A 45 -14.52 -7.88 3.79
C PHE A 45 -15.21 -7.24 2.56
N VAL A 46 -15.59 -8.05 1.56
CA VAL A 46 -16.22 -7.58 0.32
C VAL A 46 -17.55 -6.87 0.58
N GLU A 47 -18.30 -7.26 1.62
CA GLU A 47 -19.56 -6.62 1.98
C GLU A 47 -19.34 -5.14 2.35
N THR A 48 -18.31 -4.88 3.15
CA THR A 48 -17.92 -3.52 3.57
C THR A 48 -17.54 -2.65 2.38
N VAL A 49 -16.89 -3.24 1.38
CA VAL A 49 -16.51 -2.56 0.13
C VAL A 49 -17.73 -2.26 -0.72
N MET A 50 -18.61 -3.24 -0.93
CA MET A 50 -19.81 -3.06 -1.75
C MET A 50 -20.74 -1.99 -1.19
N ARG A 51 -20.74 -1.78 0.13
CA ARG A 51 -21.50 -0.69 0.76
C ARG A 51 -21.04 0.69 0.32
N ILE A 52 -19.74 0.87 0.04
CA ILE A 52 -19.15 2.17 -0.32
C ILE A 52 -18.90 2.35 -1.82
N VAL A 53 -19.02 1.29 -2.64
CA VAL A 53 -18.91 1.38 -4.11
C VAL A 53 -19.81 2.47 -4.71
N PRO A 54 -21.08 2.68 -4.27
CA PRO A 54 -21.89 3.80 -4.74
C PRO A 54 -21.22 5.18 -4.58
N LEU A 55 -20.45 5.37 -3.50
CA LEU A 55 -19.73 6.62 -3.24
C LEU A 55 -18.52 6.81 -4.17
N TYR A 56 -18.02 5.75 -4.80
CA TYR A 56 -16.97 5.87 -5.83
C TYR A 56 -17.50 6.57 -7.08
N TYR A 57 -18.77 6.34 -7.45
CA TYR A 57 -19.40 7.05 -8.56
C TYR A 57 -19.62 8.54 -8.23
N VAL A 58 -20.03 8.85 -7.00
CA VAL A 58 -20.14 10.25 -6.53
C VAL A 58 -18.76 10.93 -6.59
N ARG A 59 -17.71 10.21 -6.18
CA ARG A 59 -16.33 10.69 -6.25
C ARG A 59 -15.89 10.95 -7.69
N PHE A 60 -16.16 10.01 -8.59
CA PHE A 60 -15.85 10.16 -10.01
C PHE A 60 -16.55 11.38 -10.60
N LEU A 61 -17.84 11.56 -10.32
CA LEU A 61 -18.60 12.73 -10.75
C LEU A 61 -18.02 14.04 -10.20
N GLY A 62 -17.71 14.08 -8.89
CA GLY A 62 -17.07 15.25 -8.27
C GLY A 62 -15.71 15.58 -8.89
N GLY A 63 -14.89 14.56 -9.16
CA GLY A 63 -13.60 14.71 -9.82
C GLY A 63 -13.72 15.19 -11.27
N ALA A 64 -14.69 14.69 -12.02
CA ALA A 64 -14.96 15.12 -13.39
C ALA A 64 -15.42 16.59 -13.44
N LEU A 65 -16.30 17.01 -12.51
CA LEU A 65 -16.69 18.41 -12.36
C LEU A 65 -15.49 19.28 -12.00
N TYR A 66 -14.67 18.87 -11.03
CA TYR A 66 -13.47 19.60 -10.63
C TYR A 66 -12.49 19.78 -11.80
N LEU A 67 -12.20 18.70 -12.55
CA LEU A 67 -11.35 18.75 -13.74
C LEU A 67 -11.92 19.68 -14.80
N THR A 68 -13.23 19.64 -15.04
CA THR A 68 -13.91 20.55 -15.98
C THR A 68 -13.75 22.00 -15.55
N GLY A 69 -13.96 22.31 -14.26
CA GLY A 69 -13.72 23.64 -13.69
C GLY A 69 -12.26 24.08 -13.89
N PHE A 70 -11.30 23.18 -13.66
CA PHE A 70 -9.88 23.46 -13.86
C PHE A 70 -9.53 23.74 -15.33
N LEU A 71 -10.09 23.00 -16.28
CA LEU A 71 -9.89 23.27 -17.71
C LEU A 71 -10.48 24.62 -18.12
N LEU A 72 -11.64 25.00 -17.58
CA LEU A 72 -12.22 26.34 -17.78
C LEU A 72 -11.39 27.45 -17.15
N LEU A 73 -10.74 27.19 -16.01
CA LEU A 73 -9.76 28.10 -15.41
C LEU A 73 -8.57 28.31 -16.34
N ILE A 74 -7.95 27.23 -16.84
CA ILE A 74 -6.83 27.33 -17.80
C ILE A 74 -7.25 28.15 -19.01
N TYR A 75 -8.41 27.83 -19.60
CA TYR A 75 -8.92 28.58 -20.75
C TYR A 75 -9.11 30.07 -20.42
N ASN A 76 -9.66 30.40 -19.24
CA ASN A 76 -9.81 31.80 -18.81
C ASN A 76 -8.48 32.51 -18.66
N VAL A 77 -7.50 31.88 -18.01
CA VAL A 77 -6.17 32.46 -17.83
C VAL A 77 -5.53 32.73 -19.19
N VAL A 78 -5.54 31.75 -20.09
CA VAL A 78 -4.98 31.91 -21.45
C VAL A 78 -5.69 33.03 -22.21
N LYS A 79 -7.02 33.08 -22.15
CA LYS A 79 -7.81 34.13 -22.81
C LYS A 79 -7.46 35.50 -22.23
N THR A 80 -7.45 35.66 -20.91
CA THR A 80 -7.10 36.90 -20.22
C THR A 80 -5.70 37.38 -20.59
N VAL A 81 -4.70 36.50 -20.62
CA VAL A 81 -3.33 36.84 -21.02
C VAL A 81 -3.27 37.29 -22.48
N LYS A 82 -3.97 36.59 -23.38
CA LYS A 82 -4.01 36.94 -24.82
C LYS A 82 -4.75 38.25 -25.11
N THR A 83 -5.80 38.56 -24.35
CA THR A 83 -6.59 39.78 -24.50
C THR A 83 -6.09 40.94 -23.62
N ALA A 84 -5.01 40.75 -22.86
CA ALA A 84 -4.48 41.77 -21.98
C ALA A 84 -4.02 42.98 -22.81
N PRO A 85 -4.47 44.21 -22.48
CA PRO A 85 -4.02 45.41 -23.16
C PRO A 85 -2.51 45.61 -22.93
N LYS A 86 -1.75 45.80 -24.01
CA LYS A 86 -0.28 45.95 -23.97
C LYS A 86 0.20 47.26 -23.34
N THR A 87 -0.70 48.21 -23.10
CA THR A 87 -0.39 49.60 -22.73
C THR A 87 -1.08 50.09 -21.46
N ASP A 88 -1.61 49.20 -20.61
CA ASP A 88 -2.08 49.62 -19.28
C ASP A 88 -0.93 49.62 -18.27
N LYS A 89 -0.34 50.80 -18.05
CA LYS A 89 0.43 51.13 -16.84
C LYS A 89 -0.47 51.35 -15.60
N ALA A 90 -1.79 51.17 -15.74
CA ALA A 90 -2.78 51.62 -14.76
C ALA A 90 -3.11 50.61 -13.64
N ALA A 91 -2.50 49.43 -13.61
CA ALA A 91 -2.62 48.53 -12.47
C ALA A 91 -1.34 47.75 -12.22
N ALA A 92 -0.22 48.46 -11.99
CA ALA A 92 0.63 48.02 -10.90
C ALA A 92 -0.26 48.16 -9.65
N ALA A 93 -1.07 47.13 -9.36
CA ALA A 93 -1.95 47.11 -8.20
C ALA A 93 -1.09 47.62 -7.06
N ALA A 94 -1.49 48.75 -6.47
CA ALA A 94 -0.84 49.22 -5.27
C ALA A 94 -0.85 48.00 -4.35
N MET A 95 0.33 47.48 -4.02
CA MET A 95 0.47 46.63 -2.85
C MET A 95 0.07 47.55 -1.71
N VAL A 96 -1.22 47.62 -1.42
CA VAL A 96 -1.68 48.24 -0.20
C VAL A 96 -1.19 47.27 0.85
N ASN A 97 -0.01 47.56 1.40
CA ASN A 97 0.41 47.02 2.67
C ASN A 97 -0.61 47.55 3.69
N THR A 98 -1.75 46.87 3.81
CA THR A 98 -2.79 47.18 4.80
C THR A 98 -2.38 46.72 6.20
N MET A 99 -1.15 46.25 6.39
CA MET A 99 -0.63 45.92 7.71
C MET A 99 0.08 47.13 8.29
N ASP A 100 -0.48 47.65 9.39
CA ASP A 100 0.21 48.60 10.26
C ASP A 100 1.54 47.97 10.74
N PRO A 101 2.70 48.59 10.50
CA PRO A 101 3.99 48.12 10.99
C PRO A 101 4.06 47.95 12.52
N SER A 102 3.13 48.56 13.26
CA SER A 102 3.03 48.45 14.72
C SER A 102 2.47 47.10 15.21
N GLU A 103 1.67 46.41 14.37
CA GLU A 103 1.07 45.08 14.61
C GLU A 103 1.99 43.92 14.16
N MET A 104 3.14 44.23 13.55
CA MET A 104 4.15 43.24 13.19
C MET A 104 4.85 42.69 14.43
N GLY A 105 4.45 41.50 14.88
CA GLY A 105 5.14 40.73 15.92
C GLY A 105 6.65 40.73 15.73
N LYS A 106 7.37 41.40 16.64
CA LYS A 106 8.78 41.85 16.46
C LYS A 106 9.84 40.74 16.44
N GLY A 107 9.45 39.47 16.59
CA GLY A 107 10.36 38.33 16.69
C GLY A 107 10.60 37.61 15.36
N HIS A 108 9.58 36.91 14.86
CA HIS A 108 9.72 36.02 13.69
C HIS A 108 9.96 36.78 12.38
N ARG A 109 9.40 37.98 12.23
CA ARG A 109 9.55 38.78 10.99
C ARG A 109 10.99 39.21 10.72
N LYS A 110 11.81 39.38 11.77
CA LYS A 110 13.24 39.67 11.62
C LYS A 110 13.99 38.46 11.05
N LEU A 111 13.60 37.25 11.44
CA LEU A 111 14.15 36.01 10.89
C LEU A 111 13.68 35.78 9.45
N GLU A 112 12.40 36.02 9.15
CA GLU A 112 11.84 35.92 7.79
C GLU A 112 12.52 36.88 6.80
N ALA A 113 12.92 38.06 7.26
CA ALA A 113 13.67 39.02 6.45
C ALA A 113 15.12 38.57 6.17
N MET A 114 15.67 37.66 6.98
CA MET A 114 17.04 37.14 6.86
C MET A 114 17.04 35.76 6.21
N SER A 115 16.75 35.72 4.90
CA SER A 115 16.56 34.48 4.14
C SER A 115 17.66 33.43 4.35
N ALA A 116 18.94 33.83 4.31
CA ALA A 116 20.05 32.91 4.53
C ALA A 116 20.05 32.29 5.93
N ILE A 117 19.81 33.08 6.98
CA ILE A 117 19.75 32.58 8.36
C ILE A 117 18.53 31.68 8.53
N PHE A 118 17.38 32.09 7.99
CA PHE A 118 16.16 31.30 8.05
C PHE A 118 16.33 29.93 7.38
N THR A 119 16.97 29.87 6.21
CA THR A 119 17.28 28.60 5.53
C THR A 119 18.20 27.71 6.37
N VAL A 120 19.24 28.26 7.00
CA VAL A 120 20.13 27.49 7.88
C VAL A 120 19.38 26.95 9.10
N LEU A 121 18.58 27.78 9.77
CA LEU A 121 17.78 27.35 10.92
C LEU A 121 16.75 26.27 10.55
N MET A 122 16.12 26.40 9.38
CA MET A 122 15.18 25.41 8.84
C MET A 122 15.88 24.08 8.53
N PHE A 123 17.07 24.13 7.91
CA PHE A 123 17.88 22.93 7.69
C PHE A 123 18.25 22.24 9.00
N ILE A 124 18.70 23.00 10.01
CA ILE A 124 19.04 22.45 11.33
C ILE A 124 17.80 21.81 11.97
N ALA A 125 16.64 22.48 11.93
CA ALA A 125 15.41 21.95 12.51
C ALA A 125 14.99 20.62 11.85
N ILE A 126 15.05 20.54 10.51
CA ILE A 126 14.77 19.29 9.78
C ILE A 126 15.79 18.21 10.09
N ALA A 127 17.08 18.56 10.13
CA ALA A 127 18.16 17.62 10.40
C ALA A 127 18.02 17.00 11.80
N VAL A 128 17.71 17.82 12.81
CA VAL A 128 17.50 17.34 14.19
C VAL A 128 16.30 16.39 14.26
N GLY A 129 15.15 16.77 13.70
CA GLY A 129 13.98 15.89 13.66
C GLY A 129 14.27 14.57 12.94
N SER A 130 14.92 14.64 11.77
CA SER A 130 15.29 13.46 10.98
C SER A 130 16.24 12.53 11.74
N VAL A 131 17.24 13.08 12.42
CA VAL A 131 18.21 12.29 13.21
C VAL A 131 17.50 11.57 14.37
N ILE A 132 16.63 12.27 15.09
CA ILE A 132 15.90 11.73 16.25
C ILE A 132 14.90 10.63 15.82
N GLU A 133 14.26 10.77 14.65
CA GLU A 133 13.27 9.79 14.18
C GLU A 133 13.92 8.61 13.43
N ILE A 134 14.86 8.87 12.53
CA ILE A 134 15.39 7.84 11.61
C ILE A 134 16.40 6.93 12.31
N ILE A 135 17.34 7.47 13.09
CA ILE A 135 18.44 6.68 13.65
C ILE A 135 17.94 5.58 14.61
N PRO A 136 17.04 5.88 15.58
CA PRO A 136 16.50 4.84 16.44
C PRO A 136 15.71 3.79 15.64
N THR A 137 14.89 4.23 14.68
CA THR A 137 14.10 3.34 13.81
C THR A 137 14.97 2.35 13.03
N LEU A 138 16.07 2.82 12.45
CA LEU A 138 17.01 1.95 11.70
C LEU A 138 17.78 0.96 12.59
N SER A 139 17.80 1.15 13.91
CA SER A 139 18.53 0.29 14.84
C SER A 139 17.62 -0.62 15.68
N MET A 140 16.29 -0.41 15.65
CA MET A 140 15.33 -1.14 16.50
C MET A 140 15.42 -2.66 16.36
N TYR A 141 15.67 -3.18 15.15
CA TYR A 141 15.75 -4.63 14.89
C TYR A 141 16.90 -5.32 15.65
N LYS A 142 17.94 -4.58 16.06
CA LYS A 142 19.08 -5.12 16.82
C LYS A 142 18.69 -5.48 18.26
N TYR A 143 17.62 -4.87 18.78
CA TYR A 143 17.13 -5.10 20.13
C TYR A 143 16.04 -6.17 20.19
N LEU A 144 15.64 -6.74 19.05
CA LEU A 144 14.69 -7.84 19.02
C LEU A 144 15.31 -9.12 19.60
N PRO A 145 14.67 -9.77 20.60
CA PRO A 145 15.06 -11.08 21.09
C PRO A 145 15.15 -12.09 19.94
N ALA A 146 16.08 -13.06 20.04
CA ALA A 146 16.23 -14.08 19.00
C ALA A 146 14.94 -14.89 18.77
N ALA A 147 14.13 -15.09 19.82
CA ALA A 147 12.84 -15.78 19.74
C ALA A 147 11.78 -15.02 18.92
N GLU A 148 11.96 -13.73 18.65
CA GLU A 148 11.00 -12.92 17.87
C GLU A 148 11.44 -12.75 16.40
N LYS A 149 12.59 -13.32 16.00
CA LYS A 149 13.15 -13.14 14.65
C LYS A 149 12.53 -14.14 13.68
N THR A 150 11.80 -13.62 12.68
CA THR A 150 11.24 -14.44 11.60
C THR A 150 12.33 -15.18 10.83
N GLU A 151 11.97 -16.30 10.20
CA GLU A 151 12.83 -16.90 9.18
C GLU A 151 12.84 -16.05 7.89
N PRO A 152 13.98 -15.97 7.16
CA PRO A 152 14.04 -15.32 5.86
C PRO A 152 13.13 -15.99 4.80
N TYR A 153 12.80 -15.26 3.74
CA TYR A 153 12.10 -15.83 2.58
C TYR A 153 12.96 -16.88 1.88
N THR A 154 12.33 -17.94 1.37
CA THR A 154 12.95 -18.85 0.42
C THR A 154 13.16 -18.16 -0.93
N PRO A 155 13.98 -18.73 -1.84
CA PRO A 155 14.18 -18.16 -3.16
C PRO A 155 12.88 -17.95 -3.96
N LEU A 156 11.96 -18.91 -3.90
CA LEU A 156 10.68 -18.81 -4.62
C LEU A 156 9.75 -17.76 -4.00
N GLU A 157 9.70 -17.69 -2.67
CA GLU A 157 8.91 -16.68 -1.96
C GLU A 157 9.43 -15.26 -2.23
N LEU A 158 10.76 -15.07 -2.30
CA LEU A 158 11.33 -13.78 -2.65
C LEU A 158 10.94 -13.37 -4.08
N ALA A 159 10.95 -14.31 -5.04
CA ALA A 159 10.45 -14.05 -6.38
C ALA A 159 8.95 -13.70 -6.39
N GLY A 160 8.14 -14.43 -5.63
CA GLY A 160 6.71 -14.16 -5.48
C GLY A 160 6.42 -12.80 -4.87
N ARG A 161 7.22 -12.39 -3.89
CA ARG A 161 7.16 -11.06 -3.28
C ARG A 161 7.48 -9.97 -4.29
N ASP A 162 8.50 -10.16 -5.12
CA ASP A 162 8.83 -9.19 -6.17
C ASP A 162 7.70 -9.07 -7.21
N ILE A 163 7.02 -10.18 -7.53
CA ILE A 163 5.81 -10.17 -8.36
C ILE A 163 4.68 -9.41 -7.65
N TYR A 164 4.43 -9.67 -6.36
CA TYR A 164 3.44 -8.94 -5.56
C TYR A 164 3.68 -7.42 -5.58
N VAL A 165 4.94 -6.99 -5.50
CA VAL A 165 5.32 -5.58 -5.64
C VAL A 165 5.12 -5.07 -7.06
N ARG A 166 5.55 -5.83 -8.08
CA ARG A 166 5.43 -5.46 -9.50
C ARG A 166 3.97 -5.28 -9.94
N GLU A 167 3.09 -6.17 -9.50
CA GLU A 167 1.65 -6.12 -9.80
C GLU A 167 0.91 -5.06 -8.96
N GLY A 168 1.58 -4.40 -8.01
CA GLY A 168 0.99 -3.32 -7.22
C GLY A 168 -0.04 -3.78 -6.21
N CYS A 169 0.03 -5.04 -5.75
CA CYS A 169 -0.93 -5.61 -4.79
C CYS A 169 -1.01 -4.78 -3.49
N TYR A 170 0.10 -4.19 -3.07
CA TYR A 170 0.21 -3.30 -1.90
C TYR A 170 -0.68 -2.03 -1.97
N THR A 171 -1.16 -1.64 -3.16
CA THR A 171 -2.08 -0.50 -3.32
C THR A 171 -3.49 -0.81 -2.81
N CYS A 172 -3.82 -2.11 -2.72
CA CYS A 172 -5.12 -2.60 -2.30
C CYS A 172 -5.08 -3.39 -1.00
N HIS A 173 -3.96 -4.07 -0.73
CA HIS A 173 -3.80 -4.97 0.40
C HIS A 173 -2.70 -4.49 1.33
N SER A 174 -3.01 -4.41 2.62
CA SER A 174 -2.01 -4.19 3.65
C SER A 174 -1.45 -5.51 4.16
N GLN A 175 -0.23 -5.46 4.68
CA GLN A 175 0.37 -6.53 5.47
C GLN A 175 0.78 -5.98 6.84
N MET A 176 -0.19 -5.49 7.60
CA MET A 176 0.03 -4.98 8.95
C MET A 176 -1.28 -4.99 9.75
N ILE A 177 -1.44 -5.98 10.62
CA ILE A 177 -2.59 -6.10 11.51
C ILE A 177 -2.35 -5.25 12.75
N ARG A 178 -3.29 -4.34 13.05
CA ARG A 178 -3.22 -3.46 14.22
C ARG A 178 -3.68 -4.20 15.47
N LYS A 179 -3.23 -3.75 16.64
CA LYS A 179 -3.64 -4.26 17.97
C LYS A 179 -5.08 -3.89 18.38
N LEU A 180 -5.95 -3.63 17.42
CA LEU A 180 -7.35 -3.27 17.67
C LEU A 180 -8.19 -4.55 17.71
N PRO A 181 -9.16 -4.68 18.63
CA PRO A 181 -9.93 -5.93 18.79
C PRO A 181 -10.56 -6.43 17.49
N PHE A 182 -11.17 -5.54 16.71
CA PHE A 182 -11.85 -5.89 15.46
C PHE A 182 -10.88 -6.25 14.31
N ASP A 183 -9.64 -5.75 14.33
CA ASP A 183 -8.60 -6.16 13.37
C ASP A 183 -8.12 -7.57 13.72
N VAL A 184 -7.89 -7.84 15.02
CA VAL A 184 -7.44 -9.14 15.51
C VAL A 184 -8.50 -10.23 15.28
N LEU A 185 -9.77 -9.94 15.58
CA LEU A 185 -10.88 -10.86 15.32
C LEU A 185 -11.04 -11.20 13.82
N ARG A 186 -10.66 -10.28 12.93
CA ARG A 186 -10.81 -10.47 11.48
C ARG A 186 -9.65 -11.22 10.84
N TYR A 187 -8.43 -10.90 11.26
CA TYR A 187 -7.21 -11.32 10.57
C TYR A 187 -6.32 -12.24 11.40
N GLY A 188 -6.54 -12.35 12.71
CA GLY A 188 -5.66 -13.05 13.64
C GLY A 188 -4.70 -12.10 14.36
N ASP A 189 -3.65 -12.66 14.96
CA ASP A 189 -2.75 -11.90 15.83
C ASP A 189 -2.12 -10.68 15.16
N SER A 190 -2.00 -9.61 15.94
CA SER A 190 -1.41 -8.35 15.48
C SER A 190 0.01 -8.54 14.95
N SER A 191 0.37 -7.81 13.91
CA SER A 191 1.72 -7.88 13.33
C SER A 191 2.76 -7.39 14.33
N THR A 192 3.91 -8.06 14.34
CA THR A 192 5.06 -7.69 15.18
C THR A 192 6.19 -7.10 14.33
N LEU A 193 7.17 -6.44 14.97
CA LEU A 193 8.29 -5.84 14.25
C LEU A 193 9.18 -6.89 13.57
N GLY A 194 9.29 -8.08 14.18
CA GLY A 194 10.14 -9.16 13.69
C GLY A 194 9.73 -9.70 12.33
N GLU A 195 8.43 -9.66 12.00
CA GLU A 195 7.88 -10.30 10.79
C GLU A 195 8.27 -9.58 9.51
N SER A 196 8.43 -8.25 9.58
CA SER A 196 8.84 -7.42 8.45
C SER A 196 10.33 -7.07 8.47
N MET A 197 11.14 -7.68 9.35
CA MET A 197 12.55 -7.27 9.53
C MET A 197 13.41 -7.48 8.28
N TYR A 198 13.03 -8.44 7.42
CA TYR A 198 13.71 -8.74 6.15
C TYR A 198 13.00 -8.16 4.91
N ASP A 199 11.88 -7.45 5.08
CA ASP A 199 11.18 -6.86 3.95
C ASP A 199 11.93 -5.65 3.41
N ARG A 200 12.41 -5.76 2.17
CA ARG A 200 13.08 -4.66 1.45
C ARG A 200 12.43 -4.46 0.07
N PRO A 201 11.57 -3.44 -0.12
CA PRO A 201 11.01 -2.52 0.88
C PRO A 201 9.89 -3.15 1.73
N PHE A 202 9.59 -2.57 2.90
CA PHE A 202 8.47 -3.02 3.75
C PHE A 202 7.14 -3.09 2.95
N GLN A 203 6.27 -4.04 3.28
CA GLN A 203 4.98 -4.25 2.59
C GLN A 203 3.76 -3.85 3.45
N TRP A 204 3.98 -3.03 4.48
CA TRP A 204 2.88 -2.44 5.25
C TRP A 204 2.03 -1.58 4.31
N GLY A 205 0.72 -1.83 4.32
CA GLY A 205 -0.18 -1.10 3.44
C GLY A 205 -0.56 0.26 4.01
N SER A 206 -0.88 1.19 3.13
CA SER A 206 -1.46 2.48 3.47
C SER A 206 -2.97 2.55 3.22
N LYS A 207 -3.53 1.51 2.58
CA LYS A 207 -4.94 1.41 2.19
C LYS A 207 -5.40 -0.05 2.19
N ARG A 208 -6.69 -0.26 2.50
CA ARG A 208 -7.38 -1.56 2.39
C ARG A 208 -8.57 -1.44 1.43
N THR A 209 -8.30 -1.66 0.15
CA THR A 209 -9.35 -1.89 -0.88
C THR A 209 -9.77 -3.36 -0.88
N GLY A 210 -8.82 -4.26 -0.63
CA GLY A 210 -9.04 -5.64 -0.24
C GLY A 210 -8.62 -5.88 1.23
N PRO A 211 -8.83 -7.09 1.75
CA PRO A 211 -8.45 -7.46 3.13
C PRO A 211 -6.94 -7.37 3.37
N ASP A 212 -6.55 -7.29 4.64
CA ASP A 212 -5.16 -7.46 5.06
C ASP A 212 -4.68 -8.90 4.77
N LEU A 213 -3.41 -9.04 4.34
CA LEU A 213 -2.82 -10.31 3.92
C LEU A 213 -1.73 -10.83 4.88
N ALA A 214 -1.41 -10.13 5.97
CA ALA A 214 -0.31 -10.49 6.86
C ALA A 214 -0.40 -11.92 7.44
N ARG A 215 -1.61 -12.49 7.49
CA ARG A 215 -1.91 -13.84 8.01
C ARG A 215 -2.72 -14.69 7.02
N VAL A 216 -2.50 -14.49 5.72
CA VAL A 216 -3.20 -15.28 4.69
C VAL A 216 -2.59 -16.67 4.51
N GLY A 217 -1.35 -16.89 4.95
CA GLY A 217 -0.68 -18.18 4.85
C GLY A 217 -1.47 -19.29 5.53
N SER A 218 -1.58 -20.44 4.87
CA SER A 218 -2.35 -21.62 5.30
C SER A 218 -3.86 -21.40 5.46
N LYS A 219 -4.39 -20.20 5.22
CA LYS A 219 -5.83 -19.89 5.34
C LYS A 219 -6.64 -20.44 4.17
N TYR A 220 -6.04 -20.45 2.98
CA TYR A 220 -6.65 -20.97 1.75
C TYR A 220 -5.68 -21.93 1.06
N PRO A 221 -6.18 -22.97 0.37
CA PRO A 221 -5.32 -23.88 -0.38
C PRO A 221 -4.74 -23.18 -1.63
N ASP A 222 -3.62 -23.69 -2.16
CA ASP A 222 -2.96 -23.14 -3.35
C ASP A 222 -3.90 -23.02 -4.55
N MET A 223 -4.80 -23.99 -4.73
CA MET A 223 -5.82 -23.97 -5.78
C MET A 223 -6.79 -22.80 -5.65
N TRP A 224 -7.13 -22.41 -4.42
CA TRP A 224 -7.95 -21.22 -4.18
C TRP A 224 -7.20 -19.97 -4.61
N HIS A 225 -5.91 -19.84 -4.25
CA HIS A 225 -5.08 -18.71 -4.67
C HIS A 225 -4.96 -18.64 -6.20
N LEU A 226 -4.70 -19.76 -6.86
CA LEU A 226 -4.63 -19.84 -8.32
C LEU A 226 -5.93 -19.34 -8.98
N ARG A 227 -7.07 -19.91 -8.59
CA ARG A 227 -8.37 -19.55 -9.18
C ARG A 227 -8.77 -18.12 -8.84
N HIS A 228 -8.49 -17.66 -7.62
CA HIS A 228 -8.77 -16.29 -7.21
C HIS A 228 -7.94 -15.29 -8.01
N MET A 229 -6.67 -15.57 -8.31
CA MET A 229 -5.85 -14.69 -9.14
C MET A 229 -6.28 -14.68 -10.61
N ILE A 230 -6.72 -15.83 -11.15
CA ILE A 230 -7.23 -15.91 -12.54
C ILE A 230 -8.56 -15.16 -12.70
N ASP A 231 -9.52 -15.41 -11.80
CA ASP A 231 -10.80 -14.69 -11.78
C ASP A 231 -11.31 -14.52 -10.34
N PRO A 232 -11.01 -13.37 -9.70
CA PRO A 232 -11.43 -13.11 -8.33
C PRO A 232 -12.94 -13.17 -8.14
N ARG A 233 -13.73 -12.87 -9.20
CA ARG A 233 -15.19 -12.84 -9.14
C ARG A 233 -15.83 -14.23 -9.18
N ALA A 234 -15.13 -15.22 -9.74
CA ALA A 234 -15.56 -16.62 -9.71
C ALA A 234 -15.47 -17.21 -8.29
N ILE A 235 -14.50 -16.75 -7.49
CA ILE A 235 -14.28 -17.22 -6.12
C ILE A 235 -14.99 -16.35 -5.08
N THR A 236 -14.95 -15.03 -5.25
CA THR A 236 -15.57 -14.07 -4.34
C THR A 236 -16.50 -13.17 -5.16
N PRO A 237 -17.81 -13.49 -5.21
CA PRO A 237 -18.78 -12.68 -5.94
C PRO A 237 -18.69 -11.22 -5.54
N LYS A 238 -18.75 -10.32 -6.52
CA LYS A 238 -18.61 -8.85 -6.35
C LYS A 238 -17.22 -8.38 -5.90
N SER A 239 -16.20 -9.22 -5.96
CA SER A 239 -14.81 -8.77 -5.79
C SER A 239 -14.49 -7.67 -6.81
N ILE A 240 -13.89 -6.58 -6.34
CA ILE A 240 -13.38 -5.49 -7.16
C ILE A 240 -11.89 -5.65 -7.51
N MET A 241 -11.30 -6.78 -7.14
CA MET A 241 -9.91 -7.10 -7.46
C MET A 241 -9.75 -7.33 -8.98
N PRO A 242 -8.70 -6.78 -9.61
CA PRO A 242 -8.34 -7.11 -10.99
C PRO A 242 -8.01 -8.59 -11.15
N ALA A 243 -8.24 -9.13 -12.34
CA ALA A 243 -7.79 -10.48 -12.68
C ALA A 243 -6.33 -10.44 -13.15
N TYR A 244 -5.53 -11.44 -12.77
CA TYR A 244 -4.11 -11.60 -13.10
C TYR A 244 -3.84 -12.92 -13.87
N PRO A 245 -4.59 -13.25 -14.94
CA PRO A 245 -4.42 -14.53 -15.65
C PRO A 245 -3.06 -14.66 -16.33
N TRP A 246 -2.40 -13.55 -16.67
CA TRP A 246 -1.08 -13.57 -17.31
C TRP A 246 -0.02 -14.25 -16.44
N LEU A 247 -0.13 -14.16 -15.11
CA LEU A 247 0.82 -14.81 -14.20
C LEU A 247 0.83 -16.34 -14.35
N ALA A 248 -0.27 -16.95 -14.81
CA ALA A 248 -0.36 -18.38 -15.07
C ALA A 248 0.24 -18.78 -16.44
N SER A 249 0.70 -17.81 -17.22
CA SER A 249 1.34 -18.02 -18.53
C SER A 249 2.79 -17.48 -18.58
N SER A 250 3.11 -16.45 -17.79
CA SER A 250 4.45 -15.88 -17.67
C SER A 250 5.39 -16.84 -16.96
N LYS A 251 6.55 -17.11 -17.57
CA LYS A 251 7.58 -17.98 -16.99
C LYS A 251 8.43 -17.24 -15.97
N LEU A 252 8.78 -17.93 -14.90
CA LEU A 252 9.70 -17.40 -13.90
C LEU A 252 11.15 -17.55 -14.35
N ASP A 253 11.92 -16.48 -14.25
CA ASP A 253 13.37 -16.53 -14.42
C ASP A 253 14.06 -16.89 -13.09
N TYR A 254 14.45 -18.15 -12.93
CA TYR A 254 15.16 -18.64 -11.74
C TYR A 254 16.61 -18.14 -11.68
N THR A 255 17.21 -17.78 -12.81
CA THR A 255 18.66 -17.48 -12.88
C THR A 255 19.03 -16.21 -12.10
N ILE A 256 18.10 -15.26 -12.00
CA ILE A 256 18.31 -14.01 -11.26
C ILE A 256 18.31 -14.21 -9.73
N LEU A 257 17.80 -15.34 -9.22
CA LEU A 257 17.59 -15.55 -7.79
C LEU A 257 18.89 -15.58 -7.00
N ARG A 258 19.96 -16.16 -7.54
CA ARG A 258 21.30 -16.14 -6.92
C ARG A 258 21.78 -14.72 -6.67
N LYS A 259 21.61 -13.83 -7.66
CA LYS A 259 21.98 -12.42 -7.56
C LYS A 259 21.11 -11.70 -6.52
N LYS A 260 19.79 -11.94 -6.51
CA LYS A 260 18.88 -11.35 -5.52
C LYS A 260 19.23 -11.79 -4.10
N PHE A 261 19.51 -13.06 -3.88
CA PHE A 261 19.92 -13.61 -2.58
C PHE A 261 21.25 -13.00 -2.11
N SER A 262 22.22 -12.85 -3.01
CA SER A 262 23.48 -12.16 -2.73
C SER A 262 23.24 -10.71 -2.27
N VAL A 263 22.35 -9.98 -2.94
CA VAL A 263 21.98 -8.60 -2.56
C VAL A 263 21.25 -8.56 -1.22
N MET A 264 20.28 -9.45 -0.98
CA MET A 264 19.57 -9.51 0.30
C MET A 264 20.53 -9.84 1.46
N ARG A 265 21.51 -10.71 1.22
CA ARG A 265 22.57 -10.99 2.19
C ARG A 265 23.43 -9.77 2.48
N MET A 266 23.85 -9.03 1.45
CA MET A 266 24.55 -7.74 1.60
C MET A 266 23.72 -6.72 2.43
N LEU A 267 22.41 -6.77 2.27
CA LEU A 267 21.44 -5.93 2.99
C LEU A 267 21.17 -6.39 4.44
N GLY A 268 21.79 -7.47 4.90
CA GLY A 268 21.77 -7.97 6.27
C GLY A 268 20.85 -9.17 6.53
N VAL A 269 20.28 -9.79 5.49
CA VAL A 269 19.51 -11.04 5.65
C VAL A 269 20.48 -12.22 5.87
N PRO A 270 20.27 -13.08 6.88
CA PRO A 270 21.23 -14.11 7.26
C PRO A 270 21.20 -15.36 6.37
N TYR A 271 21.31 -15.20 5.04
CA TYR A 271 21.47 -16.33 4.13
C TYR A 271 22.89 -16.92 4.21
N THR A 272 22.97 -18.24 4.13
CA THR A 272 24.23 -19.00 4.01
C THR A 272 24.80 -18.93 2.58
N ASP A 273 26.10 -19.20 2.43
CA ASP A 273 26.73 -19.27 1.10
C ASP A 273 26.07 -20.33 0.21
N ASP A 274 25.70 -21.46 0.80
CA ASP A 274 25.05 -22.57 0.08
C ASP A 274 23.64 -22.19 -0.39
N GLU A 275 22.86 -21.48 0.42
CA GLU A 275 21.54 -20.98 0.02
C GLU A 275 21.63 -19.97 -1.12
N VAL A 276 22.64 -19.10 -1.11
CA VAL A 276 22.87 -18.13 -2.20
C VAL A 276 23.30 -18.85 -3.48
N ALA A 277 24.21 -19.81 -3.38
CA ALA A 277 24.74 -20.56 -4.53
C ALA A 277 23.68 -21.46 -5.19
N ASN A 278 22.77 -22.03 -4.39
CA ASN A 278 21.73 -22.95 -4.84
C ASN A 278 20.33 -22.31 -4.89
N ALA A 279 20.23 -20.98 -4.90
CA ALA A 279 18.94 -20.28 -4.81
C ALA A 279 17.96 -20.66 -5.94
N ASP A 280 18.47 -20.82 -7.16
CA ASP A 280 17.71 -21.29 -8.33
C ASP A 280 17.19 -22.72 -8.14
N ILE A 281 18.07 -23.64 -7.74
CA ILE A 281 17.74 -25.06 -7.52
C ILE A 281 16.71 -25.21 -6.40
N ASN A 282 16.86 -24.46 -5.32
CA ASN A 282 15.93 -24.50 -4.19
C ASN A 282 14.56 -23.93 -4.57
N ALA A 283 14.50 -22.86 -5.38
CA ALA A 283 13.24 -22.36 -5.92
C ALA A 283 12.56 -23.35 -6.85
N GLU A 284 13.30 -24.01 -7.75
CA GLU A 284 12.74 -25.02 -8.65
C GLU A 284 12.14 -26.20 -7.88
N LYS A 285 12.83 -26.68 -6.84
CA LYS A 285 12.32 -27.75 -5.96
C LYS A 285 11.03 -27.34 -5.27
N GLN A 286 10.97 -26.13 -4.68
CA GLN A 286 9.75 -25.66 -4.02
C GLN A 286 8.61 -25.44 -5.04
N ALA A 287 8.92 -24.94 -6.22
CA ALA A 287 7.93 -24.71 -7.28
C ALA A 287 7.34 -26.03 -7.80
N ALA A 288 8.17 -27.07 -7.92
CA ALA A 288 7.73 -28.41 -8.32
C ALA A 288 6.72 -28.98 -7.31
N LEU A 289 6.95 -28.84 -6.01
CA LEU A 289 6.02 -29.33 -4.98
C LEU A 289 4.65 -28.66 -5.05
N ILE A 290 4.62 -27.32 -5.21
CA ILE A 290 3.37 -26.57 -5.37
C ILE A 290 2.66 -26.96 -6.67
N TYR A 291 3.43 -27.09 -7.77
CA TYR A 291 2.90 -27.50 -9.07
C TYR A 291 2.28 -28.90 -9.02
N GLU A 292 2.95 -29.88 -8.39
CA GLU A 292 2.46 -31.25 -8.23
C GLU A 292 1.14 -31.26 -7.45
N GLY A 293 1.07 -30.56 -6.32
CA GLY A 293 -0.16 -30.46 -5.52
C GLY A 293 -1.34 -29.77 -6.24
N LEU A 294 -1.06 -28.85 -7.17
CA LEU A 294 -2.07 -28.24 -8.04
C LEU A 294 -2.53 -29.20 -9.15
N LEU A 295 -1.58 -29.93 -9.76
CA LEU A 295 -1.85 -30.85 -10.85
C LEU A 295 -2.68 -32.05 -10.39
N GLU A 296 -2.44 -32.56 -9.18
CA GLU A 296 -3.26 -33.63 -8.57
C GLU A 296 -4.75 -33.27 -8.45
N GLN A 297 -5.05 -31.97 -8.33
CA GLN A 297 -6.43 -31.48 -8.22
C GLN A 297 -7.07 -31.18 -9.58
N ASP A 298 -6.26 -30.82 -10.59
CA ASP A 298 -6.74 -30.47 -11.93
C ASP A 298 -5.66 -30.70 -13.00
N ASP A 299 -5.81 -31.81 -13.74
CA ASP A 299 -4.90 -32.23 -14.81
C ASP A 299 -4.79 -31.23 -15.98
N SER A 300 -5.73 -30.28 -16.11
CA SER A 300 -5.69 -29.27 -17.17
C SER A 300 -4.61 -28.21 -16.94
N LEU A 301 -4.04 -28.15 -15.74
CA LEU A 301 -3.09 -27.11 -15.32
C LEU A 301 -1.64 -27.35 -15.76
N LYS A 302 -1.36 -28.29 -16.66
CA LYS A 302 0.01 -28.61 -17.12
C LYS A 302 0.80 -27.39 -17.63
N SER A 303 0.12 -26.38 -18.16
CA SER A 303 0.74 -25.15 -18.67
C SER A 303 1.34 -24.26 -17.58
N ILE A 304 0.88 -24.37 -16.32
CA ILE A 304 1.28 -23.46 -15.23
C ILE A 304 2.65 -23.79 -14.63
N LYS A 305 3.28 -24.90 -15.05
CA LYS A 305 4.60 -25.29 -14.58
C LYS A 305 5.60 -24.14 -14.73
N ASP A 306 6.39 -23.85 -13.70
CA ASP A 306 7.46 -22.83 -13.70
C ASP A 306 6.96 -21.41 -14.05
N THR A 307 5.73 -21.08 -13.65
CA THR A 307 5.14 -19.76 -13.89
C THR A 307 5.25 -18.84 -12.70
N GLU A 308 5.13 -17.54 -12.96
CA GLU A 308 5.11 -16.49 -11.94
C GLU A 308 3.97 -16.69 -10.92
N MET A 309 2.86 -17.31 -11.33
CA MET A 309 1.75 -17.66 -10.43
C MET A 309 2.19 -18.56 -9.28
N ILE A 310 3.02 -19.57 -9.55
CA ILE A 310 3.52 -20.49 -8.52
C ILE A 310 4.37 -19.72 -7.49
N ALA A 311 5.22 -18.80 -7.95
CA ALA A 311 6.02 -17.97 -7.06
C ALA A 311 5.14 -17.07 -6.18
N LEU A 312 4.12 -16.43 -6.77
CA LEU A 312 3.18 -15.60 -6.02
C LEU A 312 2.42 -16.41 -4.96
N ILE A 313 1.97 -17.63 -5.29
CA ILE A 313 1.33 -18.54 -4.33
C ILE A 313 2.29 -18.87 -3.19
N ALA A 314 3.54 -19.24 -3.47
CA ALA A 314 4.54 -19.52 -2.45
C ALA A 314 4.71 -18.34 -1.47
N TYR A 315 4.81 -17.12 -2.01
CA TYR A 315 4.90 -15.91 -1.19
C TYR A 315 3.65 -15.72 -0.31
N LEU A 316 2.45 -15.80 -0.88
CA LEU A 316 1.21 -15.63 -0.11
C LEU A 316 1.06 -16.68 0.99
N GLN A 317 1.46 -17.93 0.72
CA GLN A 317 1.46 -19.00 1.72
C GLN A 317 2.46 -18.76 2.85
N SER A 318 3.56 -18.06 2.58
CA SER A 318 4.56 -17.75 3.61
C SER A 318 4.09 -16.67 4.60
N LEU A 319 3.10 -15.85 4.23
CA LEU A 319 2.68 -14.69 5.03
C LEU A 319 2.09 -15.11 6.37
N GLY A 320 2.78 -14.72 7.43
CA GLY A 320 2.41 -15.02 8.81
C GLY A 320 2.82 -16.40 9.30
N GLN A 321 3.53 -17.21 8.51
CA GLN A 321 3.93 -18.57 8.90
C GLN A 321 5.37 -18.67 9.45
N LYS A 322 6.18 -17.63 9.28
CA LYS A 322 7.63 -17.66 9.57
C LYS A 322 8.04 -17.08 10.93
N SER A 323 7.10 -16.59 11.73
CA SER A 323 7.38 -16.04 13.07
C SER A 323 7.62 -17.18 14.09
N PRO A 324 8.64 -17.11 14.99
CA PRO A 324 9.01 -18.23 15.86
C PRO A 324 8.09 -18.40 17.08
N GLU A 325 7.40 -17.35 17.52
CA GLU A 325 6.28 -17.50 18.45
C GLU A 325 5.14 -18.14 17.68
N GLY A 326 4.89 -19.41 18.00
CA GLY A 326 4.03 -20.28 17.24
C GLY A 326 2.73 -19.61 16.82
N VAL A 327 2.54 -19.58 15.51
CA VAL A 327 1.23 -19.81 14.88
C VAL A 327 0.84 -21.28 15.09
N ALA A 328 0.94 -21.74 16.34
CA ALA A 328 0.00 -22.70 16.86
C ALA A 328 -1.20 -21.85 17.25
N SER A 329 -2.14 -21.72 16.31
CA SER A 329 -3.53 -21.55 16.68
C SER A 329 -3.87 -22.75 17.57
N SER A 330 -3.65 -22.62 18.88
CA SER A 330 -4.31 -23.46 19.84
C SER A 330 -5.79 -23.15 19.66
N ASN A 331 -6.51 -24.11 19.11
CA ASN A 331 -7.85 -24.40 19.59
C ASN A 331 -7.80 -24.34 21.12
N LYS A 332 -8.29 -23.24 21.67
CA LYS A 332 -8.79 -23.12 23.04
C LYS A 332 -10.01 -22.23 23.00
#